data_AF-A0A661PPZ0-F1
#
_entry.id   AF-A0A661PPZ0-F1
#
_cell.length_a   1.000
_cell.length_b   1.000
_cell.length_c   1.000
_cell.angle_alpha   90.00
_cell.angle_beta   90.00
_cell.angle_gamma   90.00
#
_symmetry.space_group_name_H-M   'P 1'
#
loop_
_entity.id
_entity.type
_entity.pdbx_description
1 polymer ?
#
loop_
_entity_poly.entity_id
_entity_poly.type
_entity_poly.pdbx_seq_one_letter_code
_entity_poly.pdbx_strand_id
1 'polypeptide(L)' 'MPTMLKKCELQAKHLPLQERAQLIKHLIEGLDELDEQDLELLWIQEAARRFQRFKDGDIKARPSKDVFRDARTRLQEL' A
#
# COMPACT_ATOMS: atom_id res chain seq x y z
N MET A 1 16.33 26.66 18.94
CA MET A 1 16.13 25.27 19.39
C MET A 1 15.98 24.40 18.14
N PRO A 2 16.71 23.28 17.98
CA PRO A 2 16.44 22.36 16.88
C PRO A 2 15.02 21.84 17.02
N THR A 3 14.28 21.77 15.91
CA THR A 3 12.95 21.15 15.87
C THR A 3 13.06 19.69 16.31
N MET A 4 11.98 19.14 16.87
CA MET A 4 11.96 17.73 17.29
C MET A 4 12.30 16.79 16.14
N LEU A 5 11.80 17.07 14.94
CA LEU A 5 12.16 16.35 13.72
C LEU A 5 13.68 16.28 13.50
N LYS A 6 14.38 17.42 13.63
CA LYS A 6 15.83 17.50 13.40
C LYS A 6 16.63 16.73 14.45
N LYS A 7 16.11 16.61 15.67
CA LYS A 7 16.69 15.77 16.72
C LYS A 7 16.51 14.28 16.40
N CYS A 8 15.31 13.87 15.99
CA CYS A 8 15.02 12.49 15.59
C CYS A 8 15.87 12.06 14.39
N GLU A 9 16.03 12.90 13.38
CA GLU A 9 16.92 12.62 12.23
C GLU A 9 18.36 12.36 12.65
N LEU A 10 18.90 13.19 13.55
CA LEU A 10 20.25 13.01 14.08
C LEU A 10 20.35 11.69 14.84
N GLN A 11 19.41 11.38 15.74
CA GLN A 11 19.43 10.15 16.53
C GLN A 11 19.33 8.90 15.62
N ALA A 12 18.42 8.91 14.64
CA ALA A 12 18.25 7.81 13.71
C ALA A 12 19.51 7.54 12.86
N LYS A 13 20.26 8.59 12.49
CA LYS A 13 21.53 8.44 11.76
C LYS A 13 22.62 7.72 12.55
N HIS A 14 22.59 7.81 13.88
CA HIS A 14 23.59 7.15 14.76
C HIS A 14 23.25 5.69 15.07
N LEU A 15 22.05 5.23 14.73
CA LEU A 15 21.66 3.83 14.94
C LEU A 15 22.40 2.89 13.97
N PRO A 16 22.74 1.67 14.39
CA PRO A 16 23.16 0.59 13.51
C PRO A 16 22.13 0.32 12.39
N LEU A 17 22.59 -0.23 11.26
CA LEU A 17 21.73 -0.48 10.09
C LEU A 17 20.46 -1.26 10.43
N GLN A 18 20.58 -2.30 11.27
CA GLN A 18 19.46 -3.16 11.66
C GLN A 18 18.41 -2.40 12.49
N GLU A 19 18.85 -1.60 13.46
CA GLU A 19 17.96 -0.78 14.28
C GLU A 19 17.29 0.33 13.47
N ARG A 20 18.00 0.94 12.50
CA ARG A 20 17.38 1.89 11.57
C ARG A 20 16.30 1.23 10.72
N ALA A 21 16.55 0.01 10.21
CA ALA A 21 15.57 -0.72 9.41
C ALA A 21 14.31 -1.03 10.23
N GLN A 22 14.47 -1.45 11.49
CA GLN A 22 13.35 -1.66 12.41
C GLN A 22 12.59 -0.36 12.70
N LEU A 23 13.29 0.76 12.93
CA LEU A 23 12.66 2.06 13.14
C LEU A 23 11.84 2.49 11.92
N ILE A 24 12.38 2.33 10.70
CA ILE A 24 11.67 2.64 9.46
C ILE A 24 10.40 1.80 9.32
N LYS A 25 10.47 0.49 9.61
CA LYS A 25 9.30 -0.41 9.59
C LYS A 25 8.19 0.09 10.51
N HIS A 26 8.50 0.36 11.79
CA HIS A 26 7.50 0.86 12.74
C HIS A 26 6.93 2.21 12.35
N LEU A 27 7.76 3.12 11.82
CA LEU A 27 7.28 4.41 11.35
C LEU A 27 6.32 4.24 10.16
N ILE A 28 6.62 3.36 9.20
CA ILE A 28 5.73 3.05 8.08
C ILE A 28 4.43 2.40 8.56
N GLU A 29 4.51 1.43 9.47
CA GLU A 29 3.32 0.80 10.08
C GLU A 29 2.44 1.82 10.81
N GLY A 30 3.02 2.86 11.41
CA GLY A 30 2.28 3.95 12.04
C GLY A 30 1.74 5.01 11.07
N LEU A 31 2.12 4.98 9.78
CA LEU A 31 1.55 5.84 8.74
C LEU A 31 0.23 5.29 8.18
N ASP A 32 -0.08 4.03 8.44
CA ASP A 32 -1.40 3.47 8.16
C ASP A 32 -2.38 4.04 9.21
N GLU A 33 -2.79 5.29 9.03
CA GLU A 33 -3.72 6.04 9.91
C GLU A 33 -5.18 5.55 9.78
N LEU A 34 -5.47 4.72 8.78
CA LEU A 34 -6.74 4.01 8.71
C LEU A 34 -6.62 2.81 9.63
N ASP A 35 -7.49 2.73 10.64
CA ASP A 35 -7.71 1.48 11.35
C ASP A 35 -7.89 0.38 10.30
N GLU A 36 -7.29 -0.79 10.51
CA GLU A 36 -7.40 -1.93 9.60
C GLU A 36 -8.88 -2.21 9.25
N GLN A 37 -9.78 -1.90 10.18
CA GLN A 37 -11.24 -1.93 10.02
C GLN A 37 -11.76 -0.92 8.98
N ASP A 38 -11.26 0.32 8.95
CA ASP A 38 -11.66 1.33 7.97
C ASP A 38 -11.16 0.97 6.56
N LEU A 39 -9.95 0.42 6.47
CA LEU A 39 -9.39 -0.14 5.24
C LEU A 39 -10.25 -1.30 4.70
N GLU A 40 -10.60 -2.26 5.56
CA GLU A 40 -11.45 -3.39 5.19
C GLU A 40 -12.83 -2.92 4.71
N LEU A 41 -13.43 -1.96 5.42
CA LEU A 41 -14.72 -1.38 5.04
C LEU A 41 -14.65 -0.72 3.65
N LEU A 42 -13.60 0.06 3.37
CA LEU A 42 -13.40 0.69 2.06
C LEU A 42 -13.23 -0.36 0.95
N TRP A 43 -12.51 -1.45 1.21
CA TRP A 43 -12.36 -2.55 0.25
C TRP A 43 -13.68 -3.28 -0.03
N ILE A 44 -14.49 -3.55 1.01
CA ILE A 44 -15.83 -4.15 0.85
C ILE A 44 -16.72 -3.26 0.00
N GLN A 45 -16.75 -1.96 0.29
CA GLN A 45 -17.53 -0.98 -0.47
C GLN A 45 -17.10 -0.94 -1.95
N GLU A 46 -15.78 -0.95 -2.20
CA GLU A 46 -15.25 -0.93 -3.55
C GLU A 46 -15.56 -2.23 -4.32
N ALA A 47 -15.44 -3.39 -3.66
CA ALA A 47 -15.78 -4.67 -4.24
C ALA A 47 -17.27 -4.74 -4.64
N ALA A 48 -18.16 -4.30 -3.74
CA ALA A 48 -19.60 -4.23 -4.00
C ALA A 48 -19.91 -3.28 -5.18
N ARG A 49 -19.30 -2.09 -5.21
CA ARG A 49 -19.47 -1.12 -6.30
C ARG A 49 -19.04 -1.70 -7.64
N ARG A 50 -17.87 -2.34 -7.72
CA ARG A 50 -17.37 -2.96 -8.95
C ARG A 50 -18.26 -4.12 -9.41
N PHE A 51 -18.71 -4.95 -8.49
CA PHE A 51 -19.59 -6.06 -8.81
C PHE A 51 -20.92 -5.58 -9.40
N GLN A 52 -21.52 -4.53 -8.81
CA GLN A 52 -22.76 -3.96 -9.32
C GLN A 52 -22.57 -3.39 -10.74
N ARG A 53 -21.52 -2.60 -10.98
CA ARG A 53 -21.18 -2.10 -12.31
C ARG A 53 -20.94 -3.22 -13.34
N PHE A 54 -20.39 -4.35 -12.92
CA PHE A 54 -20.24 -5.51 -13.80
C PHE A 54 -21.59 -6.11 -14.17
N LYS A 55 -22.48 -6.28 -13.18
CA LYS A 55 -23.85 -6.76 -13.42
C LYS A 55 -24.65 -5.83 -14.33
N ASP A 56 -24.48 -4.52 -14.17
CA ASP A 56 -25.17 -3.51 -14.96
C ASP A 56 -24.59 -3.38 -16.38
N GLY A 57 -23.47 -4.03 -16.66
CA GLY A 57 -22.81 -4.02 -17.97
C GLY A 57 -21.89 -2.81 -18.23
N ASP A 58 -21.75 -1.92 -17.25
CA ASP A 58 -20.86 -0.74 -17.30
C ASP A 58 -19.38 -1.13 -17.41
N ILE A 59 -19.02 -2.29 -16.89
CA ILE A 59 -17.66 -2.85 -17.00
C ILE A 59 -17.72 -4.29 -17.52
N LYS A 60 -16.74 -4.65 -18.36
CA LYS A 60 -16.61 -6.00 -18.93
C LYS A 60 -15.55 -6.81 -18.22
N ALA A 61 -15.79 -8.10 -18.07
CA ALA A 61 -14.77 -9.04 -17.62
C ALA A 61 -13.66 -9.16 -18.68
N ARG A 62 -12.44 -9.41 -18.22
CA ARG A 62 -11.29 -9.75 -19.08
C ARG A 62 -10.96 -11.23 -18.92
N PRO A 63 -10.59 -11.94 -20.00
CA PRO A 63 -10.09 -13.30 -19.88
C PRO A 63 -8.85 -13.36 -18.98
N SER A 64 -8.83 -14.30 -18.04
CA SER A 64 -7.74 -14.44 -17.07
C SER A 64 -6.38 -14.61 -17.74
N LYS A 65 -6.32 -15.38 -18.84
CA LYS A 65 -5.09 -15.59 -19.64
C LYS A 65 -4.42 -14.27 -20.07
N ASP A 66 -5.22 -13.29 -20.47
CA ASP A 66 -4.72 -12.00 -20.96
C ASP A 66 -4.24 -11.15 -19.79
N VAL A 67 -4.97 -11.14 -18.68
CA VAL A 67 -4.59 -10.46 -17.43
C VAL A 67 -3.23 -10.97 -16.93
N PHE A 68 -3.05 -12.29 -16.85
CA PHE A 68 -1.80 -12.89 -16.39
C PHE A 68 -0.64 -12.68 -17.34
N ARG A 69 -0.88 -12.71 -18.66
CA ARG A 69 0.15 -12.36 -19.66
C ARG A 69 0.64 -10.94 -19.43
N ASP A 70 -0.28 -9.97 -19.42
CA ASP A 70 0.06 -8.56 -19.31
C ASP A 70 0.79 -8.24 -17.98
N ALA A 71 0.37 -8.88 -16.88
CA ALA A 71 1.03 -8.74 -15.57
C ALA A 71 2.48 -9.24 -15.59
N ARG A 72 2.74 -10.41 -16.21
CA ARG A 72 4.10 -10.94 -16.34
C ARG A 72 4.97 -10.07 -17.24
N THR A 73 4.44 -9.57 -18.34
CA THR A 73 5.18 -8.66 -19.23
C THR A 73 5.64 -7.43 -18.47
N ARG A 74 4.77 -6.79 -17.67
CA ARG A 74 5.16 -5.61 -16.86
C ARG A 74 6.24 -5.91 -15.82
N LEU A 75 6.22 -7.08 -15.21
CA LEU A 75 7.25 -7.47 -14.24
C LEU A 75 8.63 -7.68 -14.87
N GLN A 76 8.69 -7.94 -16.18
CA GLN A 76 9.95 -8.08 -16.93
C GLN A 76 10.52 -6.73 -17.40
N GLU A 77 9.72 -5.65 -17.35
CA GLU A 77 10.10 -4.29 -17.72
C GLU A 77 10.63 -3.46 -16.52
N LEU A 78 10.57 -4.03 -15.32
CA LEU A 78 11.14 -3.49 -14.06
C LEU A 78 12.57 -3.97 -13.86
#